data_AF-A0A5P8WJL1-F1
#
_entry.id   AF-A0A5P8WJL1-F1
#
_cell.length_a   1.000
_cell.length_b   1.000
_cell.length_c   1.000
_cell.angle_alpha   90.00
_cell.angle_beta   90.00
_cell.angle_gamma   90.00
#
_symmetry.space_group_name_H-M   'P 1'
#
loop_
_entity.id
_entity.type
_entity.pdbx_description
1 polymer ?
#
loop_
_entity_poly.entity_id
_entity_poly.type
_entity_poly.pdbx_seq_one_letter_code
_entity_poly.pdbx_strand_id
1 'polypeptide(L)'
;MSGIITLRSITYASAITQNDSKQILEVLLTQKRSEHTRRAYSHDLRNFFSLIAPGRELTSDLAREFLSLSKTQAIAVVVAYRNHLFEQGLAPATINRRISAIKSLVEMGQIFDICNYDLEVIKNEKVRPYRDTKGIEVPEVIKLFEAIDTSSLGGKRDYSIMRLLWSNALRRGEIPSLDVKHFKYARCQIEVSGKGRNGERELVTISQKTAASISDWLQASNAADKPNEPIFISLDPVRFGNRLTGEAIRLIVIKYCKLAGIEKQMSPHRVRHSAITEALNQNNGNIRATQKLSRHSDPRTVIIYDDNRVDLQGVLTRQLDDLI
;
A
#
# COMPACT_ATOMS: atom_id res chain seq x y z
N MET A 1 20.48 -40.94 -18.57
CA MET A 1 20.09 -40.73 -19.98
C MET A 1 18.62 -40.35 -20.00
N SER A 2 18.32 -39.08 -19.76
CA SER A 2 18.00 -38.07 -20.78
C SER A 2 16.50 -38.05 -21.09
N GLY A 3 15.72 -37.55 -20.13
CA GLY A 3 14.31 -37.19 -20.34
C GLY A 3 14.23 -35.87 -21.09
N ILE A 4 13.99 -35.96 -22.40
CA ILE A 4 13.79 -34.82 -23.29
C ILE A 4 12.46 -34.16 -22.90
N ILE A 5 12.53 -32.96 -22.33
CA ILE A 5 11.36 -32.08 -22.19
C ILE A 5 11.06 -31.55 -23.59
N THR A 6 10.00 -32.06 -24.20
CA THR A 6 9.47 -31.55 -25.46
C THR A 6 8.93 -30.14 -25.23
N LEU A 7 9.75 -29.14 -25.51
CA LEU A 7 9.30 -27.75 -25.65
C LEU A 7 8.27 -27.74 -26.78
N ARG A 8 6.98 -27.64 -26.43
CA ARG A 8 5.94 -27.24 -27.39
C ARG A 8 6.43 -25.95 -28.05
N SER A 9 6.55 -26.01 -29.37
CA SER A 9 6.83 -24.91 -30.27
C SER A 9 5.82 -23.78 -30.04
N ILE A 10 6.15 -22.88 -29.13
CA ILE A 10 5.52 -21.57 -29.06
C ILE A 10 6.14 -20.78 -30.22
N THR A 11 5.37 -20.57 -31.27
CA THR A 11 5.69 -19.68 -32.38
C THR A 11 5.84 -18.25 -31.82
N TYR A 12 7.04 -17.90 -31.36
CA TYR A 12 7.32 -16.64 -30.66
C TYR A 12 7.43 -15.41 -31.58
N ALA A 13 7.18 -15.55 -32.89
CA ALA A 13 7.52 -14.55 -33.89
C ALA A 13 6.40 -13.55 -34.26
N SER A 14 5.24 -13.53 -33.58
CA SER A 14 4.11 -12.67 -33.99
C SER A 14 3.34 -11.96 -32.88
N ALA A 15 3.87 -11.90 -31.65
CA ALA A 15 3.10 -11.37 -30.49
C ALA A 15 3.62 -10.03 -29.92
N ILE A 16 4.52 -9.34 -30.61
CA ILE A 16 4.70 -7.89 -30.46
C ILE A 16 4.51 -7.30 -31.85
N THR A 17 3.29 -6.87 -32.14
CA THR A 17 3.00 -6.29 -33.45
C THR A 17 3.35 -4.80 -33.43
N GLN A 18 3.57 -4.18 -34.60
CA GLN A 18 3.62 -2.72 -34.76
C GLN A 18 2.40 -2.00 -34.12
N ASN A 19 1.34 -2.72 -33.75
CA ASN A 19 0.18 -2.19 -33.04
C ASN A 19 0.48 -1.90 -31.56
N ASP A 20 1.34 -2.70 -30.91
CA ASP A 20 1.66 -2.54 -29.48
C ASP A 20 2.56 -1.31 -29.25
N SER A 21 3.46 -1.00 -30.20
CA SER A 21 4.25 0.24 -30.18
C SER A 21 3.42 1.49 -30.49
N LYS A 22 2.23 1.34 -31.10
CA LYS A 22 1.22 2.40 -31.22
C LYS A 22 0.34 2.53 -29.97
N GLN A 23 0.31 1.53 -29.10
CA GLN A 23 -0.45 1.50 -27.85
C GLN A 23 0.44 1.51 -26.59
N ILE A 24 1.62 2.12 -26.68
CA ILE A 24 2.66 2.06 -25.64
C ILE A 24 2.17 2.43 -24.22
N LEU A 25 1.26 3.39 -24.09
CA LEU A 25 0.69 3.79 -22.80
C LEU A 25 -0.21 2.70 -22.22
N GLU A 26 -1.02 2.06 -23.05
CA GLU A 26 -1.92 0.98 -22.63
C GLU A 26 -1.10 -0.24 -22.20
N VAL A 27 -0.07 -0.60 -22.97
CA VAL A 27 0.85 -1.67 -22.59
C VAL A 27 1.56 -1.36 -21.28
N LEU A 28 2.11 -0.15 -21.13
CA LEU A 28 2.78 0.29 -19.90
C LEU A 28 1.87 0.13 -18.67
N LEU A 29 0.62 0.60 -18.78
CA LEU A 29 -0.32 0.57 -17.67
C LEU A 29 -0.83 -0.84 -17.39
N THR A 30 -1.19 -1.62 -18.41
CA THR A 30 -1.67 -2.99 -18.24
C THR A 30 -0.61 -3.91 -17.63
N GLN A 31 0.68 -3.71 -17.94
CA GLN A 31 1.78 -4.45 -17.31
C GLN A 31 1.93 -4.18 -15.80
N LYS A 32 1.49 -3.03 -15.29
CA LYS A 32 1.52 -2.78 -13.83
C LYS A 32 0.43 -3.60 -13.16
N ARG A 33 0.81 -4.54 -12.27
CA ARG A 33 -0.15 -5.49 -11.66
C ARG A 33 -1.15 -4.83 -10.69
N SER A 34 -0.69 -3.82 -9.94
CA SER A 34 -1.53 -3.12 -8.98
C SER A 34 -2.35 -2.05 -9.68
N GLU A 35 -3.68 -2.13 -9.60
CA GLU A 35 -4.56 -1.07 -10.08
C GLU A 35 -4.22 0.30 -9.48
N HIS A 36 -3.79 0.32 -8.21
CA HIS A 36 -3.35 1.56 -7.58
C HIS A 36 -2.11 2.12 -8.29
N THR A 37 -1.13 1.28 -8.62
CA THR A 37 0.05 1.69 -9.39
C THR A 37 -0.34 2.13 -10.80
N ARG A 38 -1.28 1.45 -11.46
CA ARG A 38 -1.83 1.87 -12.77
C ARG A 38 -2.40 3.29 -12.70
N ARG A 39 -3.31 3.54 -11.75
CA ARG A 39 -3.94 4.85 -11.57
C ARG A 39 -2.91 5.93 -11.21
N ALA A 40 -1.99 5.61 -10.32
CA ALA A 40 -0.91 6.51 -9.91
C ALA A 40 -0.01 6.91 -11.08
N TYR A 41 0.44 5.95 -11.88
CA TYR A 41 1.31 6.20 -13.04
C TYR A 41 0.53 6.94 -14.14
N SER A 42 -0.71 6.53 -14.41
CA SER A 42 -1.58 7.21 -15.37
C SER A 42 -1.77 8.69 -15.00
N HIS A 43 -2.03 8.99 -13.73
CA HIS A 43 -2.13 10.36 -13.24
C HIS A 43 -0.80 11.13 -13.32
N ASP A 44 0.31 10.50 -12.92
CA ASP A 44 1.63 11.15 -12.94
C ASP A 44 2.09 11.47 -14.36
N LEU A 45 1.87 10.55 -15.32
CA LEU A 45 2.16 10.77 -16.73
C LEU A 45 1.29 11.90 -17.29
N ARG A 46 -0.02 11.92 -17.02
CA ARG A 46 -0.87 13.05 -17.43
C ARG A 46 -0.34 14.38 -16.89
N ASN A 47 0.11 14.40 -15.64
CA ASN A 47 0.69 15.62 -15.06
C ASN A 47 2.00 16.03 -15.77
N PHE A 48 2.89 15.08 -16.07
CA PHE A 48 4.09 15.36 -16.87
C PHE A 48 3.75 15.96 -18.23
N PHE A 49 2.86 15.30 -18.98
CA PHE A 49 2.47 15.74 -20.32
C PHE A 49 1.69 17.06 -20.32
N SER A 50 0.94 17.37 -19.26
CA SER A 50 0.28 18.68 -19.12
C SER A 50 1.26 19.85 -19.06
N LEU A 51 2.50 19.63 -18.59
CA LEU A 51 3.54 20.67 -18.59
C LEU A 51 4.26 20.76 -19.93
N ILE A 52 4.65 19.62 -20.51
CA ILE A 52 5.51 19.60 -21.69
C ILE A 52 4.75 19.76 -23.01
N ALA A 53 3.44 19.54 -22.97
CA ALA A 53 2.52 19.71 -24.09
C ALA A 53 1.17 20.31 -23.62
N PRO A 54 1.16 21.59 -23.17
CA PRO A 54 -0.04 22.22 -22.64
C PRO A 54 -1.20 22.19 -23.65
N GLY A 55 -2.39 21.85 -23.16
CA GLY A 55 -3.61 21.77 -23.98
C GLY A 55 -3.74 20.49 -24.83
N ARG A 56 -2.75 19.59 -24.81
CA ARG A 56 -2.82 18.29 -25.49
C ARG A 56 -3.15 17.19 -24.48
N GLU A 57 -4.09 16.33 -24.83
CA GLU A 57 -4.36 15.14 -24.02
C GLU A 57 -3.24 14.11 -24.15
N LEU A 58 -3.03 13.33 -23.09
CA LEU A 58 -2.07 12.23 -23.10
C LEU A 58 -2.55 11.11 -24.02
N THR A 59 -1.93 10.98 -25.18
CA THR A 59 -2.12 9.88 -26.15
C THR A 59 -0.83 9.10 -26.36
N SER A 60 -0.93 7.89 -26.92
CA SER A 60 0.26 7.09 -27.27
C SER A 60 1.15 7.81 -28.30
N ASP A 61 0.56 8.60 -29.20
CA ASP A 61 1.33 9.40 -30.16
C ASP A 61 2.12 10.49 -29.47
N LEU A 62 1.51 11.23 -28.54
CA LEU A 62 2.22 12.23 -27.74
C LEU A 62 3.33 11.60 -26.88
N ALA A 63 3.08 10.40 -26.33
CA ALA A 63 4.11 9.66 -25.62
C ALA A 63 5.28 9.27 -26.54
N ARG A 64 5.00 8.85 -27.78
CA ARG A 64 6.01 8.55 -28.78
C ARG A 64 6.80 9.78 -29.24
N GLU A 65 6.16 10.94 -29.36
CA GLU A 65 6.84 12.21 -29.65
C GLU A 65 7.91 12.50 -28.60
N PHE A 66 7.56 12.35 -27.31
CA PHE A 66 8.52 12.48 -26.22
C PHE A 66 9.65 11.43 -26.30
N LEU A 67 9.32 10.18 -26.60
CA LEU A 67 10.30 9.09 -26.71
C LEU A 67 11.23 9.25 -27.93
N SER A 68 10.79 9.95 -28.97
CA SER A 68 11.58 10.20 -30.19
C SER A 68 12.58 11.34 -30.03
N LEU A 69 12.59 12.03 -28.89
CA LEU A 69 13.56 13.07 -28.58
C LEU A 69 14.99 12.50 -28.50
N SER A 70 15.98 13.34 -28.78
CA SER A 70 17.37 12.99 -28.45
C SER A 70 17.54 12.84 -26.93
N LYS A 71 18.54 12.06 -26.50
CA LYS A 71 18.88 11.88 -25.07
C LYS A 71 18.97 13.23 -24.34
N THR A 72 19.65 14.21 -24.93
CA THR A 72 19.84 15.54 -24.34
C THR A 72 18.52 16.29 -24.18
N GLN A 73 17.65 16.26 -25.18
CA GLN A 73 16.32 16.91 -25.12
C GLN A 73 15.43 16.24 -24.08
N ALA A 74 15.36 14.91 -24.07
CA ALA A 74 14.57 14.16 -23.11
C ALA A 74 15.01 14.46 -21.66
N ILE A 75 16.33 14.45 -21.40
CA ILE A 75 16.88 14.82 -20.08
C ILE A 75 16.50 16.26 -19.72
N ALA A 76 16.69 17.22 -20.63
CA ALA A 76 16.38 18.62 -20.36
C ALA A 76 14.91 18.84 -19.98
N VAL A 77 13.99 18.20 -20.70
CA VAL A 77 12.55 18.27 -20.44
C VAL A 77 12.19 17.66 -19.06
N VAL A 78 12.76 16.51 -18.71
CA VAL A 78 12.47 15.87 -17.41
C VAL A 78 13.11 16.63 -16.25
N VAL A 79 14.28 17.25 -16.45
CA VAL A 79 14.89 18.15 -15.46
C VAL A 79 14.03 19.40 -15.25
N ALA A 80 13.55 20.02 -16.32
CA ALA A 80 12.63 21.16 -16.22
C ALA A 80 11.34 20.80 -15.47
N TYR A 81 10.76 19.63 -15.76
CA TYR A 81 9.62 19.12 -15.01
C TYR A 81 9.95 18.92 -13.52
N ARG A 82 11.08 18.30 -13.19
CA ARG A 82 11.50 18.11 -11.79
C ARG A 82 11.64 19.45 -11.06
N ASN A 83 12.23 20.46 -11.69
CA ASN A 83 12.37 21.81 -11.10
C ASN A 83 11.00 22.45 -10.87
N HIS A 84 10.07 22.32 -11.82
CA HIS A 84 8.70 22.78 -11.63
C HIS A 84 8.00 22.10 -10.44
N LEU A 85 8.21 20.79 -10.23
CA LEU A 85 7.66 20.09 -9.06
C LEU A 85 8.25 20.60 -7.74
N PHE A 86 9.51 21.02 -7.73
CA PHE A 86 10.14 21.65 -6.59
C PHE A 86 9.58 23.03 -6.29
N GLU A 87 9.39 23.86 -7.30
CA GLU A 87 8.79 25.20 -7.17
C GLU A 87 7.35 25.12 -6.64
N GLN A 88 6.62 24.05 -6.97
CA GLN A 88 5.30 23.75 -6.39
C GLN A 88 5.35 23.26 -4.93
N GLY A 89 6.53 23.08 -4.33
CA GLY A 89 6.69 22.63 -2.95
C GLY A 89 6.25 21.17 -2.71
N LEU A 90 6.25 20.33 -3.74
CA LEU A 90 5.84 18.93 -3.58
C LEU A 90 6.85 18.12 -2.75
N ALA A 91 6.34 17.17 -1.97
CA ALA A 91 7.17 16.30 -1.15
C ALA A 91 8.14 15.46 -2.02
N PRO A 92 9.40 15.24 -1.57
CA PRO A 92 10.40 14.44 -2.30
C PRO A 92 9.92 13.07 -2.77
N ALA A 93 9.12 12.37 -1.95
CA ALA A 93 8.55 11.08 -2.32
C ALA A 93 7.57 11.17 -3.51
N THR A 94 6.79 12.25 -3.58
CA THR A 94 5.88 12.53 -4.70
C THR A 94 6.66 12.81 -5.99
N ILE A 95 7.72 13.60 -5.89
CA ILE A 95 8.63 13.89 -7.02
C ILE A 95 9.23 12.58 -7.54
N ASN A 96 9.84 11.77 -6.66
CA ASN A 96 10.46 10.49 -7.05
C ASN A 96 9.47 9.53 -7.73
N ARG A 97 8.22 9.46 -7.23
CA ARG A 97 7.18 8.64 -7.85
C ARG A 97 6.82 9.11 -9.25
N ARG A 98 6.67 10.42 -9.46
CA ARG A 98 6.40 11.01 -10.78
C ARG A 98 7.56 10.75 -11.75
N ILE A 99 8.80 10.95 -11.31
CA ILE A 99 9.99 10.63 -12.12
C ILE A 99 10.03 9.13 -12.47
N SER A 100 9.67 8.24 -11.53
CA SER A 100 9.63 6.80 -11.78
C SER A 100 8.58 6.40 -12.83
N ALA A 101 7.44 7.09 -12.90
CA ALA A 101 6.46 6.88 -13.95
C ALA A 101 7.02 7.24 -15.34
N ILE A 102 7.79 8.35 -15.43
CA ILE A 102 8.46 8.77 -16.67
C ILE A 102 9.56 7.78 -17.06
N LYS A 103 10.42 7.38 -16.11
CA LYS A 103 11.45 6.35 -16.34
C LYS A 103 10.84 5.06 -16.87
N SER A 104 9.73 4.63 -16.29
CA SER A 104 9.03 3.43 -16.76
C SER A 104 8.43 3.58 -18.17
N LEU A 105 8.08 4.79 -18.61
CA LEU A 105 7.67 5.04 -20.00
C LEU A 105 8.87 4.94 -20.94
N VAL A 106 10.04 5.48 -20.55
CA VAL A 106 11.28 5.36 -21.33
C VAL A 106 11.74 3.90 -21.44
N GLU A 107 11.70 3.14 -20.35
CA GLU A 107 11.96 1.69 -20.36
C GLU A 107 11.03 0.95 -21.34
N MET A 108 9.76 1.36 -21.41
CA MET A 108 8.82 0.81 -22.38
C MET A 108 9.19 1.19 -23.82
N GLY A 109 9.62 2.44 -24.04
CA GLY A 109 10.12 2.91 -25.32
C GLY A 109 11.34 2.11 -25.81
N GLN A 110 12.25 1.75 -24.90
CA GLN A 110 13.40 0.90 -25.19
C GLN A 110 12.97 -0.52 -25.57
N ILE A 111 12.02 -1.12 -24.83
CA ILE A 111 11.49 -2.47 -25.14
C ILE A 111 10.90 -2.52 -26.56
N PHE A 112 10.27 -1.45 -27.01
CA PHE A 112 9.67 -1.34 -28.35
C PHE A 112 10.60 -0.69 -29.40
N ASP A 113 11.88 -0.50 -29.08
CA ASP A 113 12.88 0.11 -29.97
C ASP A 113 12.48 1.50 -30.52
N ILE A 114 11.73 2.27 -29.72
CA ILE A 114 11.32 3.65 -30.05
C ILE A 114 12.41 4.65 -29.64
N CYS A 115 13.16 4.34 -28.58
CA CYS A 115 14.24 5.18 -28.08
C CYS A 115 15.44 4.35 -27.61
N ASN A 116 16.64 4.94 -27.68
CA ASN A 116 17.90 4.32 -27.28
C ASN A 116 18.61 5.12 -26.17
N TYR A 117 17.85 5.67 -25.23
CA TYR A 117 18.38 6.42 -24.08
C TYR A 117 17.69 6.03 -22.79
N ASP A 118 18.37 6.26 -21.67
CA ASP A 118 17.86 6.13 -20.31
C ASP A 118 17.77 7.50 -19.62
N LEU A 119 17.15 7.53 -18.44
CA LEU A 119 17.07 8.71 -17.56
C LEU A 119 17.77 8.47 -16.22
N GLU A 120 18.75 7.56 -16.14
CA GLU A 120 19.42 7.20 -14.89
C GLU A 120 20.25 8.32 -14.29
N VAL A 121 20.72 9.25 -15.14
CA VAL A 121 21.38 10.49 -14.70
C VAL A 121 20.49 11.36 -13.81
N ILE A 122 19.17 11.23 -13.92
CA ILE A 122 18.20 11.93 -13.07
C ILE A 122 18.04 11.13 -11.77
N LYS A 123 18.79 11.55 -10.76
CA LYS A 123 18.79 10.93 -9.44
C LYS A 123 17.53 11.29 -8.66
N ASN A 124 17.05 10.32 -7.89
CA ASN A 124 15.95 10.52 -6.94
C ASN A 124 16.37 11.47 -5.81
N GLU A 125 15.41 12.22 -5.30
CA GLU A 125 15.56 13.00 -4.09
C GLU A 125 15.80 12.13 -2.87
N LYS A 126 16.64 12.62 -1.96
CA LYS A 126 16.77 12.05 -0.63
C LYS A 126 15.47 12.28 0.14
N VAL A 127 14.66 11.24 0.25
CA VAL A 127 13.48 11.24 1.12
C VAL A 127 13.99 11.09 2.55
N ARG A 128 14.05 12.20 3.30
CA ARG A 128 14.20 12.10 4.76
C ARG A 128 12.89 11.54 5.31
N PRO A 129 12.90 10.44 6.09
CA PRO A 129 11.69 9.99 6.76
C PRO A 129 11.18 11.14 7.62
N TYR A 130 9.94 11.58 7.37
CA TYR A 130 9.29 12.61 8.17
C TYR A 130 9.26 12.13 9.62
N ARG A 131 9.97 12.83 10.51
CA ARG A 131 10.27 12.38 11.88
C ARG A 131 9.09 12.43 12.84
N ASP A 132 7.93 12.94 12.43
CA ASP A 132 6.72 12.87 13.24
C ASP A 132 5.76 11.78 12.75
N THR A 133 6.28 10.54 12.77
CA THR A 133 5.50 9.32 12.68
C THR A 133 4.94 8.90 14.02
N LYS A 134 5.02 9.74 15.08
CA LYS A 134 4.39 9.43 16.36
C LYS A 134 2.93 9.11 16.08
N GLY A 135 2.60 7.85 16.27
CA GLY A 135 1.25 7.39 16.03
C GLY A 135 0.39 7.71 17.24
N ILE A 136 -0.58 6.84 17.46
CA ILE A 136 -1.43 6.80 18.63
C ILE A 136 -0.76 6.00 19.76
N GLU A 137 -0.79 6.52 20.98
CA GLU A 137 -0.32 5.83 22.19
C GLU A 137 -1.40 4.85 22.70
N VAL A 138 -1.02 3.85 23.49
CA VAL A 138 -1.97 2.84 24.01
C VAL A 138 -3.19 3.46 24.72
N PRO A 139 -3.05 4.49 25.59
CA PRO A 139 -4.21 5.14 26.21
C PRO A 139 -5.14 5.83 25.20
N GLU A 140 -4.58 6.42 24.13
CA GLU A 140 -5.38 7.04 23.07
C GLU A 140 -6.13 5.97 22.26
N VAL A 141 -5.53 4.79 22.03
CA VAL A 141 -6.19 3.66 21.37
C VAL A 141 -7.36 3.13 22.20
N ILE A 142 -7.20 3.04 23.52
CA ILE A 142 -8.27 2.63 24.42
C ILE A 142 -9.47 3.57 24.28
N LYS A 143 -9.25 4.89 24.38
CA LYS A 143 -10.29 5.91 24.16
C LYS A 143 -10.95 5.79 22.79
N LEU A 144 -10.16 5.48 21.76
CA LEU A 144 -10.67 5.26 20.41
C LEU A 144 -11.64 4.08 20.35
N PHE A 145 -11.31 2.95 20.98
CA PHE A 145 -12.22 1.80 21.04
C PHE A 145 -13.47 2.07 21.90
N GLU A 146 -13.32 2.81 23.01
CA GLU A 146 -14.43 3.21 23.89
C GLU A 146 -15.43 4.15 23.19
N ALA A 147 -14.96 4.96 22.24
CA ALA A 147 -15.82 5.85 21.45
C ALA A 147 -16.70 5.10 20.42
N ILE A 148 -16.51 3.78 20.23
CA ILE A 148 -17.29 2.99 19.27
C ILE A 148 -18.49 2.35 19.94
N ASP A 149 -19.69 2.87 19.65
CA ASP A 149 -20.95 2.26 20.11
C ASP A 149 -21.27 0.94 19.39
N THR A 150 -20.88 -0.17 20.00
CA THR A 150 -21.10 -1.54 19.49
C THR A 150 -22.54 -2.04 19.59
N SER A 151 -23.47 -1.26 20.15
CA SER A 151 -24.91 -1.58 20.08
C SER A 151 -25.50 -1.26 18.70
N SER A 152 -24.95 -0.25 18.02
CA SER A 152 -25.35 0.15 16.68
C SER A 152 -24.79 -0.78 15.59
N LEU A 153 -25.54 -0.95 14.49
CA LEU A 153 -25.08 -1.72 13.33
C LEU A 153 -23.74 -1.18 12.77
N GLY A 154 -23.63 0.15 12.64
CA GLY A 154 -22.41 0.80 12.17
C GLY A 154 -21.23 0.64 13.12
N GLY A 155 -21.47 0.69 14.43
CA GLY A 155 -20.40 0.51 15.41
C GLY A 155 -19.88 -0.92 15.47
N LYS A 156 -20.73 -1.95 15.31
CA LYS A 156 -20.26 -3.36 15.17
C LYS A 156 -19.28 -3.52 14.00
N ARG A 157 -19.62 -2.91 12.85
CA ARG A 157 -18.75 -2.87 11.66
C ARG A 157 -17.44 -2.18 11.96
N ASP A 158 -17.52 -0.95 12.47
CA ASP A 158 -16.37 -0.07 12.61
C ASP A 158 -15.42 -0.57 13.71
N TYR A 159 -15.94 -1.16 14.79
CA TYR A 159 -15.18 -1.82 15.85
C TYR A 159 -14.34 -2.98 15.31
N SER A 160 -14.93 -3.83 14.46
CA SER A 160 -14.24 -4.95 13.83
C SER A 160 -13.14 -4.49 12.87
N ILE A 161 -13.41 -3.45 12.08
CA ILE A 161 -12.40 -2.83 11.20
C ILE A 161 -11.24 -2.28 12.04
N MET A 162 -11.53 -1.60 13.14
CA MET A 162 -10.50 -1.03 14.01
C MET A 162 -9.66 -2.12 14.70
N ARG A 163 -10.27 -3.23 15.13
CA ARG A 163 -9.54 -4.41 15.63
C ARG A 163 -8.58 -4.99 14.61
N LEU A 164 -8.99 -5.11 13.35
CA LEU A 164 -8.12 -5.60 12.28
C LEU A 164 -6.94 -4.65 12.00
N LEU A 165 -7.18 -3.32 12.07
CA LEU A 165 -6.12 -2.32 11.92
C LEU A 165 -5.13 -2.33 13.09
N TRP A 166 -5.61 -2.45 14.32
CA TRP A 166 -4.78 -2.40 15.53
C TRP A 166 -4.18 -3.76 15.89
N SER A 167 -4.99 -4.74 16.25
CA SER A 167 -4.52 -6.03 16.80
C SER A 167 -3.78 -6.90 15.79
N ASN A 168 -4.08 -6.75 14.51
CA ASN A 168 -3.47 -7.52 13.43
C ASN A 168 -2.60 -6.69 12.49
N ALA A 169 -2.46 -5.39 12.81
CA ALA A 169 -1.73 -4.44 11.99
C ALA A 169 -2.13 -4.52 10.51
N LEU A 170 -3.37 -4.85 10.11
CA LEU A 170 -3.69 -5.05 8.68
C LEU A 170 -3.48 -3.77 7.87
N ARG A 171 -3.10 -3.91 6.60
CA ARG A 171 -3.03 -2.75 5.68
C ARG A 171 -4.45 -2.31 5.32
N ARG A 172 -4.63 -1.01 5.14
CA ARG A 172 -5.90 -0.41 4.70
C ARG A 172 -6.51 -1.10 3.48
N GLY A 173 -5.70 -1.51 2.51
CA GLY A 173 -6.17 -2.17 1.29
C GLY A 173 -6.51 -3.65 1.45
N GLU A 174 -6.04 -4.30 2.52
CA GLU A 174 -6.32 -5.72 2.77
C GLU A 174 -7.76 -5.89 3.27
N ILE A 175 -8.21 -5.04 4.19
CA ILE A 175 -9.55 -5.09 4.80
C ILE A 175 -10.70 -5.08 3.78
N PRO A 176 -10.77 -4.13 2.82
CA PRO A 176 -11.86 -4.10 1.86
C PRO A 176 -11.79 -5.26 0.86
N SER A 177 -10.65 -5.95 0.71
CA SER A 177 -10.51 -7.12 -0.18
C SER A 177 -11.01 -8.43 0.42
N LEU A 178 -11.51 -8.40 1.66
CA LEU A 178 -12.01 -9.57 2.36
C LEU A 178 -13.45 -9.88 1.97
N ASP A 179 -13.65 -11.12 1.57
CA ASP A 179 -14.98 -11.76 1.46
C ASP A 179 -15.22 -12.72 2.64
N VAL A 180 -16.49 -13.00 2.93
CA VAL A 180 -16.92 -13.84 4.05
C VAL A 180 -16.20 -15.20 4.07
N LYS A 181 -15.99 -15.84 2.92
CA LYS A 181 -15.26 -17.13 2.81
C LYS A 181 -13.83 -17.11 3.37
N HIS A 182 -13.20 -15.94 3.43
CA HIS A 182 -11.83 -15.78 3.93
C HIS A 182 -11.76 -15.77 5.46
N PHE A 183 -12.90 -15.62 6.14
CA PHE A 183 -12.96 -15.63 7.60
C PHE A 183 -13.25 -17.03 8.11
N LYS A 184 -12.37 -17.56 8.98
CA LYS A 184 -12.50 -18.89 9.59
C LYS A 184 -12.67 -18.73 11.09
N TYR A 185 -13.91 -18.54 11.55
CA TYR A 185 -14.24 -18.30 12.96
C TYR A 185 -13.63 -19.35 13.90
N ALA A 186 -13.88 -20.64 13.64
CA ALA A 186 -13.44 -21.74 14.51
C ALA A 186 -11.92 -21.85 14.67
N ARG A 187 -11.15 -21.34 13.71
CA ARG A 187 -9.68 -21.36 13.75
C ARG A 187 -9.08 -20.02 14.16
N CYS A 188 -9.91 -19.00 14.42
CA CYS A 188 -9.46 -17.63 14.63
C CYS A 188 -8.47 -17.18 13.55
N GLN A 189 -8.87 -17.36 12.29
CA GLN A 189 -8.03 -17.07 11.13
C GLN A 189 -8.76 -16.23 10.09
N ILE A 190 -7.99 -15.43 9.35
CA ILE A 190 -8.47 -14.68 8.19
C ILE A 190 -7.46 -14.71 7.05
N GLU A 191 -7.93 -14.93 5.82
CA GLU A 191 -7.10 -14.98 4.61
C GLU A 191 -7.03 -13.61 3.92
N VAL A 192 -5.91 -12.92 4.10
CA VAL A 192 -5.70 -11.57 3.56
C VAL A 192 -4.91 -11.62 2.27
N SER A 193 -5.15 -10.66 1.38
CA SER A 193 -4.38 -10.52 0.14
C SER A 193 -2.89 -10.29 0.45
N GLY A 194 -2.02 -11.15 -0.05
CA GLY A 194 -0.57 -11.03 0.08
C GLY A 194 0.02 -10.00 -0.90
N LYS A 195 1.32 -9.70 -0.73
CA LYS A 195 2.09 -8.86 -1.69
C LYS A 195 2.46 -9.60 -3.00
N GLY A 196 2.04 -10.86 -3.15
CA GLY A 196 2.49 -11.79 -4.17
C GLY A 196 1.97 -11.51 -5.58
N ARG A 197 2.62 -12.19 -6.53
CA ARG A 197 2.47 -12.02 -7.98
C ARG A 197 1.13 -12.57 -8.54
N ASN A 198 0.43 -13.45 -7.81
CA ASN A 198 -0.69 -14.25 -8.32
C ASN A 198 -1.97 -14.24 -7.43
N GLY A 199 -2.21 -13.19 -6.63
CA GLY A 199 -3.38 -13.19 -5.73
C GLY A 199 -3.26 -14.18 -4.57
N GLU A 200 -2.03 -14.58 -4.23
CA GLU A 200 -1.71 -15.40 -3.06
C GLU A 200 -2.28 -14.72 -1.80
N ARG A 201 -3.10 -15.47 -1.06
CA ARG A 201 -3.62 -15.04 0.23
C ARG A 201 -2.76 -15.64 1.34
N GLU A 202 -2.51 -14.84 2.36
CA GLU A 202 -1.77 -15.25 3.55
C GLU A 202 -2.77 -15.47 4.69
N LEU A 203 -2.64 -16.60 5.40
CA LEU A 203 -3.41 -16.87 6.61
C LEU A 203 -2.87 -16.02 7.76
N VAL A 204 -3.74 -15.21 8.36
CA VAL A 204 -3.44 -14.39 9.54
C VAL A 204 -4.23 -14.91 10.72
N THR A 205 -3.52 -15.30 11.78
CA THR A 205 -4.14 -15.59 13.07
C THR A 205 -4.66 -14.30 13.70
N ILE A 206 -5.91 -14.30 14.14
CA ILE A 206 -6.55 -13.19 14.84
C ILE A 206 -6.90 -13.61 16.27
N SER A 207 -7.10 -12.63 17.16
CA SER A 207 -7.54 -12.93 18.52
C SER A 207 -8.99 -13.41 18.54
N GLN A 208 -9.39 -14.17 19.58
CA GLN A 208 -10.79 -14.54 19.81
C GLN A 208 -11.71 -13.30 19.85
N LYS A 209 -11.24 -12.19 20.45
CA LYS A 209 -11.99 -10.93 20.52
C LYS A 209 -12.21 -10.32 19.13
N THR A 210 -11.23 -10.43 18.23
CA THR A 210 -11.36 -9.99 16.82
C THR A 210 -12.29 -10.91 16.03
N ALA A 211 -12.18 -12.23 16.22
CA ALA A 211 -13.07 -13.19 15.58
C ALA A 211 -14.52 -12.98 16.01
N ALA A 212 -14.76 -12.80 17.31
CA ALA A 212 -16.06 -12.51 17.88
C ALA A 212 -16.67 -11.24 17.30
N SER A 213 -15.90 -10.14 17.19
CA SER A 213 -16.43 -8.89 16.65
C SER A 213 -16.82 -9.02 15.17
N ILE A 214 -16.01 -9.72 14.37
CA ILE A 214 -16.33 -9.97 12.95
C ILE A 214 -17.60 -10.81 12.85
N SER A 215 -17.74 -11.85 13.67
CA SER A 215 -18.94 -12.70 13.70
C SER A 215 -20.19 -11.90 14.08
N ASP A 216 -20.11 -11.07 15.12
CA ASP A 216 -21.21 -10.21 15.57
C ASP A 216 -21.66 -9.24 14.47
N TRP A 217 -20.71 -8.64 13.76
CA TRP A 217 -21.01 -7.84 12.57
C TRP A 217 -21.67 -8.65 11.44
N LEU A 218 -21.15 -9.84 11.11
CA LEU A 218 -21.68 -10.67 10.02
C LEU A 218 -23.10 -11.17 10.31
N GLN A 219 -23.41 -11.45 11.57
CA GLN A 219 -24.76 -11.78 12.03
C GLN A 219 -25.67 -10.55 11.91
N ALA A 220 -25.26 -9.40 12.44
CA ALA A 220 -26.07 -8.17 12.40
C ALA A 220 -26.33 -7.64 10.97
N SER A 221 -25.42 -7.92 10.04
CA SER A 221 -25.53 -7.52 8.62
C SER A 221 -26.18 -8.57 7.72
N ASN A 222 -26.59 -9.73 8.27
CA ASN A 222 -27.13 -10.86 7.49
C ASN A 222 -26.21 -11.29 6.33
N ALA A 223 -24.90 -11.30 6.58
CA ALA A 223 -23.86 -11.66 5.61
C ALA A 223 -23.15 -12.98 5.95
N ALA A 224 -23.39 -13.56 7.13
CA ALA A 224 -22.70 -14.76 7.62
C ALA A 224 -22.72 -15.93 6.62
N ASP A 225 -23.84 -16.15 5.93
CA ASP A 225 -24.02 -17.29 5.00
C ASP A 225 -23.74 -16.92 3.52
N LYS A 226 -23.10 -15.77 3.26
CA LYS A 226 -22.84 -15.27 1.90
C LYS A 226 -21.35 -15.29 1.57
N PRO A 227 -20.75 -16.47 1.26
CA PRO A 227 -19.30 -16.65 1.21
C PRO A 227 -18.57 -15.74 0.20
N ASN A 228 -19.21 -15.36 -0.90
CA ASN A 228 -18.61 -14.54 -1.95
C ASN A 228 -18.88 -13.03 -1.79
N GLU A 229 -19.64 -12.64 -0.78
CA GLU A 229 -19.89 -11.22 -0.48
C GLU A 229 -18.73 -10.62 0.35
N PRO A 230 -18.48 -9.30 0.24
CA PRO A 230 -17.52 -8.62 1.10
C PRO A 230 -17.88 -8.77 2.58
N ILE A 231 -16.87 -8.94 3.45
CA ILE A 231 -17.10 -8.92 4.90
C ILE A 231 -17.68 -7.57 5.32
N PHE A 232 -17.11 -6.47 4.83
CA PHE A 232 -17.52 -5.13 5.23
C PHE A 232 -18.16 -4.36 4.08
N ILE A 233 -19.42 -3.95 4.31
CA ILE A 233 -20.23 -3.17 3.36
C ILE A 233 -20.47 -1.74 3.84
N SER A 234 -20.77 -0.88 2.89
CA SER A 234 -21.24 0.48 3.14
C SER A 234 -22.65 0.47 3.73
N LEU A 235 -22.85 1.35 4.71
CA LEU A 235 -24.14 1.62 5.35
C LEU A 235 -24.65 3.02 4.97
N ASP A 236 -23.94 3.71 4.08
CA ASP A 236 -24.40 4.97 3.49
C ASP A 236 -25.63 4.70 2.61
N PRO A 237 -26.71 5.50 2.70
CA PRO A 237 -27.94 5.26 1.94
C PRO A 237 -27.74 5.18 0.42
N VAL A 238 -26.79 5.93 -0.15
CA VAL A 238 -26.54 5.97 -1.60
C VAL A 238 -25.74 4.76 -2.06
N ARG A 239 -24.86 4.24 -1.19
CA ARG A 239 -23.94 3.14 -1.52
C ARG A 239 -24.21 1.88 -0.72
N PHE A 240 -25.39 1.73 -0.12
CA PHE A 240 -25.71 0.65 0.80
C PHE A 240 -25.42 -0.72 0.18
N GLY A 241 -24.82 -1.63 0.96
CA GLY A 241 -24.49 -2.97 0.49
C GLY A 241 -23.21 -3.07 -0.35
N ASN A 242 -22.71 -1.97 -0.91
CA ASN A 242 -21.46 -2.01 -1.67
C ASN A 242 -20.25 -2.29 -0.77
N ARG A 243 -19.25 -2.99 -1.30
CA ARG A 243 -17.94 -3.19 -0.65
C ARG A 243 -17.37 -1.85 -0.18
N LEU A 244 -16.88 -1.81 1.06
CA LEU A 244 -16.18 -0.62 1.55
C LEU A 244 -14.94 -0.31 0.71
N THR A 245 -14.66 0.97 0.52
CA THR A 245 -13.41 1.42 -0.08
C THR A 245 -12.35 1.63 1.01
N GLY A 246 -11.07 1.62 0.62
CA GLY A 246 -10.00 2.03 1.53
C GLY A 246 -10.18 3.47 2.03
N GLU A 247 -10.86 4.32 1.26
CA GLU A 247 -11.19 5.68 1.66
C GLU A 247 -12.27 5.72 2.75
N ALA A 248 -13.31 4.89 2.63
CA ALA A 248 -14.31 4.75 3.70
C ALA A 248 -13.67 4.31 5.02
N ILE A 249 -12.70 3.38 4.98
CA ILE A 249 -11.94 2.96 6.17
C ILE A 249 -11.12 4.13 6.75
N ARG A 250 -10.51 4.97 5.89
CA ARG A 250 -9.79 6.16 6.34
C ARG A 250 -10.73 7.12 7.09
N LEU A 251 -11.92 7.35 6.54
CA LEU A 251 -12.93 8.21 7.15
C LEU A 251 -13.45 7.64 8.48
N ILE A 252 -13.62 6.32 8.59
CA ILE A 252 -13.96 5.64 9.86
C ILE A 252 -12.88 5.92 10.91
N VAL A 253 -11.59 5.73 10.57
CA VAL A 253 -10.48 6.03 11.51
C VAL A 253 -10.53 7.49 11.96
N ILE A 254 -10.68 8.43 11.04
CA ILE A 254 -10.71 9.86 11.37
C ILE A 254 -11.91 10.21 12.26
N LYS A 255 -13.09 9.65 11.96
CA LYS A 255 -14.30 9.82 12.78
C LYS A 255 -14.03 9.45 14.24
N TYR A 256 -13.48 8.26 14.49
CA TYR A 256 -13.26 7.79 15.86
C TYR A 256 -12.08 8.46 16.55
N CYS A 257 -11.03 8.86 15.81
CA CYS A 257 -9.99 9.72 16.39
C CYS A 257 -10.56 11.06 16.87
N LYS A 258 -11.44 11.69 16.08
CA LYS A 258 -12.12 12.94 16.48
C LYS A 258 -12.99 12.74 17.71
N LEU A 259 -13.79 11.66 17.75
CA LEU A 259 -14.64 11.34 18.90
C LEU A 259 -13.83 11.05 20.18
N ALA A 260 -12.65 10.45 20.04
CA ALA A 260 -11.74 10.17 21.15
C ALA A 260 -10.90 11.36 21.62
N GLY A 261 -11.08 12.55 21.02
CA GLY A 261 -10.31 13.76 21.35
C GLY A 261 -8.85 13.72 20.88
N ILE A 262 -8.53 12.94 19.84
CA ILE A 262 -7.18 12.82 19.29
C ILE A 262 -6.99 13.91 18.23
N GLU A 263 -6.22 14.94 18.57
CA GLU A 263 -5.99 16.11 17.70
C GLU A 263 -5.00 15.83 16.56
N LYS A 264 -4.17 14.80 16.69
CA LYS A 264 -3.19 14.40 15.67
C LYS A 264 -3.90 14.00 14.37
N GLN A 265 -3.30 14.32 13.23
CA GLN A 265 -3.81 13.89 11.94
C GLN A 265 -3.63 12.37 11.75
N MET A 266 -4.68 11.61 12.03
CA MET A 266 -4.64 10.15 12.00
C MET A 266 -5.02 9.55 10.63
N SER A 267 -4.52 8.34 10.39
CA SER A 267 -4.86 7.53 9.21
C SER A 267 -4.73 6.04 9.55
N PRO A 268 -5.31 5.13 8.74
CA PRO A 268 -5.11 3.68 8.92
C PRO A 268 -3.63 3.28 8.94
N HIS A 269 -2.77 4.00 8.21
CA HIS A 269 -1.34 3.72 8.20
C HIS A 269 -0.67 4.14 9.52
N ARG A 270 -1.08 5.25 10.13
CA ARG A 270 -0.59 5.67 11.46
C ARG A 270 -1.07 4.73 12.58
N VAL A 271 -2.31 4.24 12.51
CA VAL A 271 -2.81 3.21 13.45
C VAL A 271 -1.99 1.94 13.33
N ARG A 272 -1.75 1.47 12.10
CA ARG A 272 -0.85 0.33 11.85
C ARG A 272 0.56 0.59 12.35
N HIS A 273 1.08 1.82 12.17
CA HIS A 273 2.43 2.17 12.61
C HIS A 273 2.54 1.99 14.13
N SER A 274 1.63 2.58 14.90
CA SER A 274 1.57 2.39 16.34
C SER A 274 1.43 0.95 16.78
N ALA A 275 0.59 0.15 16.11
CA ALA A 275 0.44 -1.25 16.44
C ALA A 275 1.77 -2.02 16.29
N ILE A 276 2.59 -1.68 15.30
CA ILE A 276 3.89 -2.32 15.06
C ILE A 276 4.92 -1.84 16.09
N THR A 277 4.97 -0.54 16.38
CA THR A 277 5.83 0.01 17.43
C THR A 277 5.50 -0.61 18.79
N GLU A 278 4.21 -0.69 19.13
CA GLU A 278 3.76 -1.28 20.39
C GLU A 278 4.08 -2.79 20.47
N ALA A 279 3.91 -3.52 19.37
CA ALA A 279 4.29 -4.92 19.32
C ALA A 279 5.80 -5.15 19.50
N LEU A 280 6.66 -4.23 19.03
CA LEU A 280 8.10 -4.28 19.34
C LEU A 280 8.35 -4.03 20.83
N ASN A 281 7.71 -3.01 21.40
CA ASN A 281 7.87 -2.64 22.81
C ASN A 281 7.48 -3.81 23.74
N GLN A 282 6.31 -4.39 23.52
CA GLN A 282 5.77 -5.50 24.33
C GLN A 282 6.55 -6.81 24.22
N ASN A 283 7.38 -6.95 23.18
CA ASN A 283 8.14 -8.15 22.88
C ASN A 283 9.65 -7.94 23.06
N ASN A 284 10.04 -6.97 23.88
CA ASN A 284 11.44 -6.62 24.15
C ASN A 284 12.27 -6.42 22.87
N GLY A 285 11.64 -6.05 21.75
CA GLY A 285 12.26 -5.75 20.45
C GLY A 285 12.65 -6.93 19.61
N ASN A 286 11.94 -8.03 19.76
CA ASN A 286 12.09 -9.13 18.84
C ASN A 286 11.57 -8.72 17.43
N ILE A 287 12.48 -8.18 16.63
CA ILE A 287 12.24 -7.73 15.25
C ILE A 287 11.61 -8.84 14.42
N ARG A 288 12.04 -10.09 14.58
CA ARG A 288 11.54 -11.23 13.79
C ARG A 288 10.07 -11.50 14.07
N ALA A 289 9.67 -11.50 15.34
CA ALA A 289 8.27 -11.70 15.73
C ALA A 289 7.39 -10.52 15.27
N THR A 290 7.85 -9.28 15.42
CA THR A 290 7.11 -8.10 14.92
C THR A 290 7.07 -8.04 13.39
N GLN A 291 8.10 -8.53 12.71
CA GLN A 291 8.08 -8.70 11.26
C GLN A 291 6.99 -9.69 10.83
N LYS A 292 6.86 -10.83 11.54
CA LYS A 292 5.78 -11.79 11.27
C LYS A 292 4.40 -11.18 11.51
N LEU A 293 4.20 -10.41 12.58
CA LEU A 293 2.94 -9.69 12.85
C LEU A 293 2.61 -8.69 11.72
N SER A 294 3.58 -7.83 11.40
CA SER A 294 3.40 -6.77 10.41
C SER A 294 3.38 -7.29 8.96
N ARG A 295 3.90 -8.48 8.69
CA ARG A 295 4.02 -9.07 7.35
C ARG A 295 4.80 -8.13 6.41
N HIS A 296 5.88 -7.55 6.92
CA HIS A 296 6.84 -6.82 6.11
C HIS A 296 7.81 -7.81 5.44
N SER A 297 7.91 -7.72 4.12
CA SER A 297 8.82 -8.54 3.32
C SER A 297 10.28 -8.29 3.65
N ASP A 298 10.62 -7.06 4.05
CA ASP A 298 11.98 -6.65 4.40
C ASP A 298 12.06 -6.34 5.90
N PRO A 299 12.90 -7.07 6.68
CA PRO A 299 13.12 -6.81 8.09
C PRO A 299 13.56 -5.38 8.40
N ARG A 300 14.29 -4.72 7.47
CA ARG A 300 14.73 -3.33 7.62
C ARG A 300 13.57 -2.36 7.77
N THR A 301 12.38 -2.72 7.27
CA THR A 301 11.17 -1.92 7.48
C THR A 301 10.82 -1.87 8.96
N VAL A 302 11.01 -2.97 9.70
CA VAL A 302 10.68 -3.06 11.13
C VAL A 302 11.71 -2.33 11.99
N ILE A 303 12.98 -2.28 11.56
CA ILE A 303 14.05 -1.55 12.25
C ILE A 303 13.72 -0.06 12.39
N ILE A 304 13.01 0.53 11.42
CA ILE A 304 12.56 1.94 11.48
C ILE A 304 11.60 2.20 12.66
N TYR A 305 10.95 1.16 13.19
CA TYR A 305 10.05 1.29 14.34
C TYR A 305 10.80 1.12 15.68
N ASP A 306 12.09 0.80 15.64
CA ASP A 306 12.95 0.61 16.81
C ASP A 306 13.54 1.92 17.36
N ASP A 307 13.10 3.06 16.82
CA ASP A 307 13.65 4.41 17.03
C ASP A 307 13.53 4.94 18.48
N ASN A 308 12.89 4.23 19.41
CA ASN A 308 12.58 4.70 20.77
C ASN A 308 13.23 3.90 21.90
N ARG A 309 14.25 3.10 21.62
CA ARG A 309 14.88 2.31 22.69
C ARG A 309 15.89 3.11 23.48
N VAL A 310 15.54 3.32 24.75
CA VAL A 310 16.40 3.90 25.79
C VAL A 310 17.66 3.02 25.93
N ASP A 311 18.84 3.65 25.82
CA ASP A 311 20.20 3.12 26.03
C ASP A 311 20.33 1.58 26.16
N LEU A 312 20.00 0.85 25.07
CA LEU A 312 20.13 -0.60 25.04
C LEU A 312 21.56 -1.05 25.30
N GLN A 313 22.52 -0.26 24.82
CA GLN A 313 23.93 -0.54 25.00
C GLN A 313 24.27 -0.52 26.50
N GLY A 314 23.85 0.50 27.26
CA GLY A 314 24.06 0.55 28.70
C GLY A 314 23.30 -0.52 29.50
N VAL A 315 22.11 -0.94 29.05
CA VAL A 315 21.40 -2.09 29.65
C VAL A 315 22.20 -3.38 29.44
N LEU A 316 22.62 -3.67 28.21
CA LEU A 316 23.41 -4.88 27.89
C LEU A 316 24.77 -4.85 28.57
N THR A 317 25.42 -3.70 28.64
CA THR A 317 26.69 -3.54 29.35
C THR A 317 26.55 -3.90 30.83
N ARG A 318 25.53 -3.40 31.53
CA ARG A 318 25.27 -3.78 32.93
C ARG A 318 25.01 -5.28 33.08
N GLN A 319 24.21 -5.86 32.19
CA GLN A 319 23.93 -7.30 32.23
C GLN A 319 25.18 -8.16 31.99
N LEU A 320 26.10 -7.72 31.13
CA LEU A 320 27.37 -8.42 30.89
C LEU A 320 28.33 -8.24 32.07
N ASP A 321 28.33 -7.07 32.71
CA ASP A 321 29.11 -6.79 33.91
C ASP A 321 28.64 -7.64 35.10
N ASP A 322 27.33 -7.85 35.25
CA ASP A 322 26.75 -8.73 36.28
C ASP A 322 27.11 -10.23 36.11
N LEU A 323 27.70 -10.63 34.97
CA LEU A 323 28.11 -12.02 34.70
C LEU A 323 29.56 -12.32 35.12
N ILE A 324 30.35 -11.30 35.44
CA ILE A 324 31.76 -11.41 35.85
C ILE A 324 31.95 -11.01 37.30
#